data_AF-A0A1Q6PSU8-F1
#
_entry.id   AF-A0A1Q6PSU8-F1
#
_cell.length_a   1.000
_cell.length_b   1.000
_cell.length_c   1.000
_cell.angle_alpha   90.00
_cell.angle_beta   90.00
_cell.angle_gamma   90.00
#
_symmetry.space_group_name_H-M   'P 1'
#
loop_
_entity.id
_entity.type
_entity.pdbx_description
1 polymer ?
#
loop_
_entity_poly.entity_id
_entity_poly.type
_entity_poly.pdbx_seq_one_letter_code
_entity_poly.pdbx_strand_id
1 'polypeptide(L)'
;MIQADMHMHTWFSTDSEACPCDMADEAVRKGLKTICFTDHFDKDDLEWGEEGIFDVDAYFVEMQKLQEEYAGKLNIRIGIELGLRTYLKDYYEELTKKYPFDFVIGSVHNVPYKKRQKSFLQTVLTKRRTV
;
A
#
# COMPACT_ATOMS: atom_id res chain seq x y z
N MET A 1 25.84 -7.12 -0.53
CA MET A 1 25.04 -7.60 0.63
C MET A 1 23.83 -6.68 0.72
N ILE A 2 22.62 -7.21 0.87
CA ILE A 2 21.42 -6.39 1.04
C ILE A 2 21.51 -5.66 2.39
N GLN A 3 21.16 -4.39 2.44
CA GLN A 3 21.31 -3.53 3.63
C GLN A 3 19.97 -2.98 4.14
N ALA A 4 18.91 -3.07 3.35
CA ALA A 4 17.62 -2.50 3.70
C ALA A 4 16.47 -3.34 3.15
N ASP A 5 15.34 -3.28 3.84
CA ASP A 5 14.04 -3.69 3.35
C ASP A 5 13.11 -2.48 3.37
N MET A 6 12.52 -2.14 2.23
CA MET A 6 11.81 -0.87 2.04
C MET A 6 10.33 -1.08 1.72
N HIS A 7 9.82 -2.31 1.84
CA HIS A 7 8.43 -2.63 1.56
C HIS A 7 7.96 -3.72 2.54
N MET A 8 7.28 -3.30 3.61
CA MET A 8 6.90 -4.17 4.73
C MET A 8 5.54 -3.78 5.28
N HIS A 9 4.76 -4.77 5.74
CA HIS A 9 3.39 -4.62 6.23
C HIS A 9 3.25 -5.11 7.66
N THR A 10 2.65 -4.29 8.51
CA THR A 10 2.37 -4.54 9.93
C THR A 10 0.88 -4.76 10.15
N TRP A 11 0.45 -4.91 11.40
CA TRP A 11 -0.97 -4.97 11.75
C TRP A 11 -1.79 -3.72 11.34
N PHE A 12 -1.15 -2.64 10.88
CA PHE A 12 -1.87 -1.49 10.32
C PHE A 12 -2.41 -1.77 8.91
N SER A 13 -1.79 -2.69 8.16
CA SER A 13 -2.34 -3.18 6.90
C SER A 13 -3.47 -4.17 7.17
N THR A 14 -4.58 -4.05 6.43
CA THR A 14 -5.77 -4.90 6.61
C THR A 14 -5.53 -6.39 6.32
N ASP A 15 -4.42 -6.73 5.68
CA ASP A 15 -4.04 -8.08 5.27
C ASP A 15 -2.86 -8.66 6.08
N SER A 16 -2.46 -8.00 7.17
CA SER A 16 -1.36 -8.44 8.03
C SER A 16 -1.71 -8.38 9.51
N GLU A 17 -1.11 -9.28 10.29
CA GLU A 17 -1.20 -9.32 11.76
C GLU A 17 0.19 -9.11 12.40
N ALA A 18 1.20 -8.74 11.60
CA ALA A 18 2.59 -8.73 12.03
C ALA A 18 2.90 -7.59 13.01
N CYS A 19 3.65 -7.92 14.06
CA CYS A 19 4.14 -6.94 15.03
C CYS A 19 5.33 -6.14 14.48
N PRO A 20 5.27 -4.79 14.42
CA PRO A 20 6.38 -3.93 14.04
C PRO A 20 7.65 -4.17 14.86
N CYS A 21 7.53 -4.40 16.18
CA CYS A 21 8.68 -4.67 17.05
C CYS A 21 9.37 -5.98 16.65
N ASP A 22 8.60 -7.06 16.44
CA ASP A 22 9.15 -8.35 16.03
C ASP A 22 9.86 -8.26 14.68
N MET A 23 9.30 -7.46 13.75
CA MET A 23 9.91 -7.20 12.44
C MET A 23 11.22 -6.39 12.56
N ALA A 24 11.25 -5.39 13.44
CA ALA A 24 12.45 -4.59 13.69
C ALA A 24 13.56 -5.42 14.38
N ASP A 25 13.21 -6.27 15.35
CA ASP A 25 14.14 -7.19 16.01
C ASP A 25 14.76 -8.16 15.00
N GLU A 26 13.93 -8.74 14.13
CA GLU A 26 14.41 -9.64 13.09
C GLU A 26 15.30 -8.91 12.07
N ALA A 27 14.99 -7.66 11.72
CA ALA A 27 15.81 -6.84 10.85
C ALA A 27 17.21 -6.58 11.46
N VAL A 28 17.28 -6.25 12.75
CA VAL A 28 18.55 -6.13 13.49
C VAL A 28 19.31 -7.46 13.47
N ARG A 29 18.63 -8.58 13.76
CA ARG A 29 19.24 -9.92 13.80
C ARG A 29 19.80 -10.34 12.44
N LYS A 30 19.13 -9.99 11.35
CA LYS A 30 19.58 -10.22 9.97
C LYS A 30 20.70 -9.25 9.54
N GLY A 31 21.02 -8.25 10.35
CA GLY A 31 22.06 -7.27 10.06
C GLY A 31 21.65 -6.19 9.06
N LEU A 32 20.34 -5.97 8.87
CA LEU A 32 19.84 -4.84 8.10
C LEU A 32 20.20 -3.53 8.82
N LYS A 33 20.41 -2.48 8.02
CA LYS A 33 20.73 -1.14 8.51
C LYS A 33 19.53 -0.21 8.46
N THR A 34 18.57 -0.50 7.60
CA THR A 34 17.37 0.32 7.44
C THR A 34 16.18 -0.56 7.13
N ILE A 35 15.03 -0.24 7.73
CA ILE A 35 13.74 -0.76 7.29
C ILE A 35 12.78 0.40 7.03
N CYS A 36 11.81 0.20 6.15
CA CYS A 36 10.69 1.11 5.97
C CYS A 36 9.39 0.32 6.05
N PHE A 37 8.54 0.68 7.01
CA PHE A 37 7.17 0.20 7.02
C PHE A 37 6.38 0.98 5.97
N THR A 38 5.63 0.26 5.15
CA THR A 38 4.86 0.80 4.01
C THR A 38 3.50 0.14 3.99
N ASP A 39 2.78 0.27 5.10
CA ASP A 39 1.46 -0.32 5.26
C ASP A 39 0.48 0.14 4.16
N HIS A 40 -0.47 -0.75 3.84
CA HIS A 40 -1.47 -0.56 2.80
C HIS A 40 -2.40 0.62 3.11
N PHE A 41 -2.57 1.51 2.15
CA PHE A 41 -3.54 2.60 2.18
C PHE A 41 -4.32 2.64 0.87
N ASP A 42 -5.37 1.83 0.84
CA ASP A 42 -6.22 1.49 -0.29
C ASP A 42 -7.57 2.21 -0.17
N LYS A 43 -7.54 3.53 -0.34
CA LYS A 43 -8.75 4.38 -0.35
C LYS A 43 -9.73 3.92 -1.45
N ASP A 44 -11.01 3.85 -1.08
CA ASP A 44 -12.13 3.32 -1.87
C ASP A 44 -11.99 1.84 -2.27
N ASP A 45 -11.13 1.08 -1.59
CA ASP A 45 -11.11 -0.36 -1.68
C ASP A 45 -11.94 -0.98 -0.55
N LEU A 46 -12.95 -1.75 -0.92
CA LEU A 46 -13.91 -2.38 -0.01
C LEU A 46 -14.01 -3.89 -0.26
N GLU A 47 -13.04 -4.49 -0.95
CA GLU A 47 -13.10 -5.92 -1.31
C GLU A 47 -13.22 -6.84 -0.08
N TRP A 48 -12.71 -6.39 1.07
CA TRP A 48 -12.70 -7.13 2.33
C TRP A 48 -13.74 -6.61 3.35
N GLY A 49 -14.66 -5.73 2.93
CA GLY A 49 -15.75 -5.20 3.75
C GLY A 49 -15.46 -3.81 4.32
N GLU A 50 -14.42 -3.69 5.14
CA GLU A 50 -13.93 -2.38 5.60
C GLU A 50 -13.00 -1.75 4.56
N GLU A 51 -12.90 -0.42 4.61
CA GLU A 51 -12.00 0.31 3.72
C GLU A 51 -10.55 -0.02 4.08
N GLY A 52 -9.72 -0.33 3.06
CA GLY A 52 -8.31 -0.71 3.22
C GLY A 52 -7.39 0.42 3.68
N ILE A 53 -7.80 1.23 4.65
CA ILE A 53 -7.06 2.38 5.18
C ILE A 53 -6.89 2.26 6.70
N PHE A 54 -5.89 2.97 7.23
CA PHE A 54 -5.61 3.01 8.67
C PHE A 54 -5.64 4.45 9.22
N ASP A 55 -5.69 4.56 10.55
CA ASP A 55 -5.51 5.84 11.25
C ASP A 55 -4.04 6.27 11.15
N VAL A 56 -3.77 7.27 10.31
CA VAL A 56 -2.42 7.76 10.03
C VAL A 56 -1.80 8.44 11.25
N ASP A 57 -2.60 9.10 12.09
CA ASP A 57 -2.08 9.74 13.31
C ASP A 57 -1.59 8.66 14.29
N ALA A 58 -2.38 7.60 14.49
CA ALA A 58 -1.99 6.46 15.32
C ALA A 58 -0.76 5.71 14.76
N TYR A 59 -0.69 5.55 13.44
CA TYR A 59 0.46 4.95 12.76
C TYR A 59 1.75 5.73 13.01
N PHE A 60 1.75 7.06 12.84
CA PHE A 60 2.94 7.88 13.10
C PHE A 60 3.37 7.81 14.57
N VAL A 61 2.43 7.85 15.51
CA VAL A 61 2.74 7.73 16.94
C VAL A 61 3.45 6.41 17.23
N GLU A 62 2.99 5.30 16.66
CA GLU A 62 3.60 4.00 16.89
C GLU A 62 4.98 3.88 16.24
N MET A 63 5.10 4.30 14.97
CA MET A 63 6.37 4.21 14.25
C MET A 63 7.45 5.14 14.81
N GLN A 64 7.07 6.29 15.37
CA GLN A 64 8.02 7.19 16.04
C GLN A 64 8.56 6.60 17.36
N LYS A 65 7.72 5.89 18.14
CA LYS A 65 8.23 5.17 19.32
C LYS A 65 9.27 4.12 18.94
N LEU A 66 9.05 3.39 17.85
CA LEU A 66 10.01 2.43 17.32
C LEU A 66 11.30 3.12 16.86
N GLN A 67 11.22 4.27 16.19
CA GLN A 67 12.42 5.03 15.83
C GLN A 67 13.26 5.38 17.06
N GLU A 68 12.63 5.78 18.17
CA GLU A 68 13.32 6.06 19.44
C GLU A 68 13.91 4.80 20.07
N GLU A 69 13.15 3.71 20.14
CA GLU A 69 13.57 2.44 20.76
C GLU A 69 14.76 1.78 20.04
N TYR A 70 14.77 1.86 18.71
CA TYR A 70 15.80 1.26 17.86
C TYR A 70 16.93 2.23 17.47
N ALA A 71 16.92 3.46 18.01
CA ALA A 71 17.93 4.46 17.73
C ALA A 71 19.36 3.91 17.92
N GLY A 72 20.21 4.08 16.91
CA GLY A 72 21.58 3.59 16.89
C GLY A 72 21.75 2.10 16.59
N LYS A 73 20.66 1.31 16.53
CA LYS A 73 20.67 -0.11 16.17
C LYS A 73 20.14 -0.34 14.75
N LEU A 74 19.01 0.29 14.42
CA LEU A 74 18.32 0.17 13.14
C LEU A 74 17.75 1.53 12.75
N ASN A 75 17.91 1.92 11.50
CA ASN A 75 17.25 3.11 10.98
C ASN A 75 15.84 2.75 10.51
N ILE A 76 14.81 3.14 11.25
CA ILE A 76 13.42 2.88 10.88
C ILE A 76 12.86 4.09 10.14
N ARG A 77 12.29 3.86 8.95
CA ARG A 77 11.63 4.85 8.11
C ARG A 77 10.12 4.66 8.15
N ILE A 78 9.38 5.77 8.09
CA ILE A 78 7.92 5.78 8.11
C ILE A 78 7.45 6.03 6.69
N GLY A 79 6.96 4.99 6.02
CA GLY A 79 6.40 5.09 4.68
C GLY A 79 4.95 4.65 4.62
N ILE A 80 4.43 4.62 3.39
CA ILE A 80 3.05 4.24 3.07
C ILE A 80 3.00 3.65 1.67
N GLU A 81 2.17 2.63 1.47
CA GLU A 81 1.83 2.10 0.14
C GLU A 81 0.43 2.54 -0.27
N LEU A 82 0.35 3.40 -1.28
CA LEU A 82 -0.91 3.92 -1.80
C LEU A 82 -1.45 3.01 -2.90
N GLY A 83 -2.67 2.51 -2.72
CA GLY A 83 -3.45 1.85 -3.75
C GLY A 83 -3.97 2.81 -4.81
N LEU A 84 -3.19 3.07 -5.86
CA LEU A 84 -3.46 4.11 -6.84
C LEU A 84 -4.77 3.89 -7.61
N ARG A 85 -5.66 4.87 -7.48
CA ARG A 85 -6.85 5.04 -8.33
C ARG A 85 -6.79 6.40 -9.02
N THR A 86 -7.08 6.44 -10.32
CA THR A 86 -6.87 7.64 -11.15
C THR A 86 -7.64 8.87 -10.68
N TYR A 87 -8.78 8.68 -9.99
CA TYR A 87 -9.63 9.76 -9.51
C TYR A 87 -9.28 10.23 -8.08
N LEU A 88 -8.30 9.60 -7.42
CA LEU A 88 -7.87 9.93 -6.05
C LEU A 88 -6.57 10.75 -5.99
N LYS A 89 -6.08 11.23 -7.13
CA LYS A 89 -4.84 12.02 -7.22
C LYS A 89 -4.77 13.13 -6.16
N ASP A 90 -5.78 14.02 -6.15
CA ASP A 90 -5.74 15.20 -5.28
C ASP A 90 -5.86 14.81 -3.80
N TYR A 91 -6.57 13.72 -3.49
CA TYR A 91 -6.63 13.17 -2.14
C TYR A 91 -5.25 12.69 -1.66
N TYR A 92 -4.52 11.94 -2.48
CA TYR A 92 -3.18 11.47 -2.13
C TYR A 92 -2.15 12.61 -2.04
N GLU A 93 -2.27 13.63 -2.88
CA GLU A 93 -1.42 14.83 -2.78
C GLU A 93 -1.63 15.57 -1.46
N GLU A 94 -2.87 15.73 -0.99
CA GLU A 94 -3.13 16.36 0.29
C GLU A 94 -2.68 15.47 1.47
N LEU A 95 -2.89 14.16 1.39
CA LEU A 95 -2.42 13.21 2.40
C LEU A 95 -0.90 13.25 2.56
N THR A 96 -0.17 13.17 1.45
CA THR A 96 1.31 13.13 1.45
C THR A 96 1.95 14.48 1.77
N LYS A 97 1.22 15.60 1.63
CA LYS A 97 1.65 16.91 2.16
C LYS A 97 1.39 17.06 3.66
N LYS A 98 0.31 16.46 4.17
CA LYS A 98 -0.09 16.58 5.58
C LYS A 98 0.88 15.85 6.51
N TYR A 99 1.43 14.73 6.07
CA TYR A 99 2.27 13.86 6.89
C TYR A 99 3.70 13.75 6.33
N PRO A 100 4.73 13.75 7.19
CA PRO A 100 6.12 13.70 6.76
C PRO A 100 6.58 12.25 6.49
N PHE A 101 5.94 11.55 5.54
CA PHE A 101 6.40 10.22 5.13
C PHE A 101 7.82 10.29 4.54
N ASP A 102 8.70 9.38 4.96
CA ASP A 102 10.05 9.23 4.41
C ASP A 102 10.02 8.64 2.98
N PHE A 103 9.03 7.79 2.71
CA PHE A 103 8.90 7.06 1.46
C PHE A 103 7.44 6.75 1.13
N VAL A 104 7.05 6.92 -0.14
CA VAL A 104 5.70 6.64 -0.62
C VAL A 104 5.79 5.70 -1.81
N ILE A 105 5.15 4.53 -1.70
CA ILE A 105 4.97 3.60 -2.80
C ILE A 105 3.62 3.89 -3.44
N GLY A 106 3.57 3.92 -4.77
CA GLY A 106 2.32 3.96 -5.52
C GLY A 106 2.14 2.62 -6.24
N SER A 107 1.13 1.86 -5.83
CA SER A 107 0.86 0.52 -6.33
C SER A 107 -0.50 0.42 -6.99
N VAL A 108 -0.67 -0.49 -7.94
CA VAL A 108 -1.97 -0.78 -8.57
C VAL A 108 -2.41 -2.16 -8.10
N HIS A 109 -3.20 -2.21 -7.02
CA HIS A 109 -3.71 -3.47 -6.48
C HIS A 109 -4.90 -4.01 -7.27
N ASN A 110 -5.73 -3.11 -7.79
CA ASN A 110 -6.96 -3.45 -8.47
C ASN A 110 -7.08 -2.74 -9.82
N VAL A 111 -7.29 -3.54 -10.87
CA VAL A 111 -7.62 -3.04 -12.21
C VAL A 111 -9.06 -3.40 -12.51
N PRO A 112 -9.97 -2.43 -12.69
CA PRO A 112 -11.36 -2.73 -12.96
C PRO A 112 -11.47 -3.54 -14.26
N TYR A 113 -12.02 -4.75 -14.14
CA TYR A 113 -12.28 -5.60 -15.30
C TYR A 113 -13.39 -5.00 -16.17
N LYS A 114 -13.02 -4.27 -17.23
CA LYS A 114 -13.96 -3.94 -18.30
C LYS A 114 -14.26 -5.23 -19.08
N LYS A 115 -15.41 -5.86 -18.81
CA LYS A 115 -16.03 -6.76 -19.81
C LYS A 115 -16.16 -5.95 -21.09
N ARG A 116 -15.34 -6.25 -22.12
CA ARG A 116 -15.67 -5.87 -23.50
C ARG A 116 -17.11 -6.35 -23.72
N GLN A 117 -18.05 -5.43 -23.92
CA GLN A 117 -19.38 -5.80 -24.35
C GLN A 117 -19.22 -6.69 -25.59
N LYS A 118 -19.64 -7.96 -25.50
CA LYS A 118 -19.81 -8.86 -26.64
C LYS A 118 -20.95 -8.38 -27.55
N SER A 119 -21.02 -7.10 -27.91
CA SER A 119 -22.05 -6.57 -28.80
C SER A 119 -21.54 -6.25 -30.20
N PHE A 120 -20.23 -6.10 -30.43
CA PHE A 120 -19.74 -5.78 -31.79
C PHE A 120 -19.67 -7.00 -32.73
N LEU A 121 -19.49 -8.21 -32.19
CA LEU A 121 -19.39 -9.43 -33.01
C LEU A 121 -20.75 -10.03 -33.43
N GLN A 122 -21.86 -9.61 -32.80
CA GLN A 122 -23.20 -10.08 -33.18
C GLN A 122 -23.86 -9.23 -34.27
N THR A 123 -23.34 -8.02 -34.53
CA THR A 123 -23.83 -7.13 -35.60
C THR A 123 -23.26 -7.50 -36.99
N VAL A 124 -22.13 -8.20 -37.07
CA VAL A 124 -21.52 -8.58 -38.36
C VAL A 124 -22.08 -9.90 -38.93
N LEU A 125 -22.57 -10.81 -38.08
CA LEU A 125 -23.00 -12.15 -38.50
C LEU A 125 -24.48 -12.29 -38.86
N THR A 126 -25.32 -11.28 -38.62
CA THR A 126 -26.77 -11.31 -38.93
C THR A 126 -27.17 -10.59 -40.22
N LYS A 127 -26.25 -9.90 -40.90
CA LYS A 127 -26.53 -9.21 -42.18
C LYS A 127 -26.22 -10.02 -43.45
N ARG A 128 -25.92 -11.32 -43.34
CA ARG A 128 -25.76 -12.23 -44.51
C ARG A 128 -26.77 -13.38 -44.49
N ARG A 129 -28.05 -13.06 -44.51
CA ARG A 129 -29.10 -13.97 -45.02
C ARG A 129 -30.21 -13.16 -45.68
N THR A 130 -29.92 -12.69 -46.88
CA THR A 130 -30.91 -12.44 -47.93
C THR A 130 -30.36 -13.05 -49.21
N VAL A 131 -30.82 -14.27 -49.48
CA VAL A 131 -31.18 -14.75 -50.81
C VAL A 131 -32.42 -15.61 -50.63
#